data_AF-A0A9J6FER9-F1
#
_entry.id   AF-A0A9J6FER9-F1
#
_cell.length_a   1.000
_cell.length_b   1.000
_cell.length_c   1.000
_cell.angle_alpha   90.00
_cell.angle_beta   90.00
_cell.angle_gamma   90.00
#
_symmetry.space_group_name_H-M   'P 1'
#
loop_
_entity.id
_entity.type
_entity.pdbx_description
1 polymer ?
#
loop_
_entity_poly.entity_id
_entity_poly.type
_entity_poly.pdbx_seq_one_letter_code
_entity_poly.pdbx_strand_id
1 'polypeptide(L)'
;MHGQSGRWPQRGRCLLIELVGLFRWEFRERKYPTRCEKNTRHVSSWARPVNFAACGLADSNGKPPPGMLQGSVADLGNYDECLDVVVRDFYGDVDFTGQYCSLFVNPRGVPFLRKMIAKFQEQGQMTGANNPMNWLNQDLFFGIQLGTCIPSVCSGSELRHMAATLLHRYGFHTVVRGCQVKENKPPNAHQRGILIFLGVLIIILLIGTAYDIARYYMPEEKKKLLPEPLTKVLVSFSVVSNTNMLLTTKAASESDSVKLRFIHGMRFWSSCWVILGHTYFLVSVTALGEKFRRAETS
;
A
#
# COMPACT_ATOMS: atom_id res chain seq x y z
N MET A 1 7.83 29.95 5.89
CA MET A 1 7.62 29.10 7.08
C MET A 1 8.22 27.74 6.79
N HIS A 2 9.33 27.43 7.46
CA HIS A 2 10.12 26.20 7.29
C HIS A 2 9.33 24.98 7.77
N GLY A 3 9.02 24.05 6.87
CA GLY A 3 8.56 22.71 7.23
C GLY A 3 9.76 21.86 7.63
N GLN A 4 9.92 21.63 8.93
CA GLN A 4 10.91 20.72 9.49
C GLN A 4 10.56 19.28 9.06
N SER A 5 11.26 18.75 8.07
CA SER A 5 11.36 17.31 7.85
C SER A 5 12.09 16.70 9.05
N GLY A 6 11.40 15.87 9.83
CA GLY A 6 11.94 15.21 11.02
C GLY A 6 13.25 14.50 10.71
N ARG A 7 14.36 15.08 11.17
CA ARG A 7 15.70 14.52 11.05
C ARG A 7 15.86 13.53 12.21
N TRP A 8 15.81 12.23 11.93
CA TRP A 8 16.04 11.20 12.94
C TRP A 8 17.42 11.36 13.60
N PRO A 9 17.53 11.13 14.93
CA PRO A 9 18.80 11.27 15.64
C PRO A 9 19.79 10.19 15.18
N GLN A 10 20.89 10.63 14.57
CA GLN A 10 22.00 9.82 14.02
C GLN A 10 22.83 9.06 15.08
N ARG A 11 22.31 8.83 16.29
CA ARG A 11 23.08 8.30 17.45
C ARG A 11 22.33 7.24 18.28
N GLY A 12 21.39 6.51 17.68
CA GLY A 12 20.73 5.38 18.33
C GLY A 12 21.45 4.06 18.04
N ARG A 13 21.83 3.29 19.07
CA ARG A 13 22.25 1.90 18.93
C ARG A 13 21.04 1.04 18.57
N CYS A 14 21.15 0.28 17.49
CA CYS A 14 20.17 -0.70 17.05
C CYS A 14 20.33 -2.00 17.87
N LEU A 15 19.40 -2.27 18.79
CA LEU A 15 19.42 -3.47 19.67
C LEU A 15 18.90 -4.75 18.98
N LEU A 16 18.47 -4.66 17.72
CA LEU A 16 17.70 -5.72 17.06
C LEU A 16 18.55 -6.94 16.62
N ILE A 17 19.88 -6.85 16.70
CA ILE A 17 20.78 -7.84 16.08
C ILE A 17 21.03 -9.07 16.98
N GLU A 18 20.82 -8.99 18.29
CA GLU A 18 21.03 -10.14 19.19
C GLU A 18 19.90 -11.18 19.16
N LEU A 19 18.68 -10.81 18.75
CA LEU A 19 17.52 -11.72 18.72
C LEU A 19 17.33 -12.44 17.37
N VAL A 20 17.95 -11.96 16.28
CA VAL A 20 17.82 -12.52 14.92
C VAL A 20 19.00 -13.44 14.58
N GLY A 21 19.47 -14.23 15.55
CA GLY A 21 20.47 -15.29 15.34
C GLY A 21 20.01 -16.43 14.41
N LEU A 22 18.74 -16.42 13.98
CA LEU A 22 18.13 -17.45 13.13
C LEU A 22 18.16 -17.14 11.62
N PHE A 23 18.39 -15.89 11.20
CA PHE A 23 18.63 -15.55 9.79
C PHE A 23 20.12 -15.30 9.54
N ARG A 24 20.92 -16.35 9.74
CA ARG A 24 22.24 -16.41 9.13
C ARG A 24 22.02 -16.47 7.61
N TRP A 25 22.11 -15.32 6.94
CA TRP A 25 22.12 -15.23 5.48
C TRP A 25 23.39 -15.91 4.98
N GLU A 26 23.36 -17.23 4.85
CA GLU A 26 24.49 -18.02 4.39
C GLU A 26 24.56 -17.91 2.86
N PHE A 27 25.03 -16.75 2.39
CA PHE A 27 25.43 -16.56 1.00
C PHE A 27 26.62 -17.48 0.70
N ARG A 28 26.35 -18.66 0.17
CA ARG A 28 27.40 -19.57 -0.32
C ARG A 28 28.26 -18.84 -1.36
N GLU A 29 29.57 -18.83 -1.15
CA GLU A 29 30.54 -18.10 -1.98
C GLU A 29 30.48 -18.55 -3.45
N ARG A 30 30.14 -17.61 -4.35
CA ARG A 30 30.39 -17.78 -5.78
C ARG A 30 31.82 -17.35 -6.09
N LYS A 31 32.41 -18.00 -7.10
CA LYS A 31 33.77 -17.75 -7.60
C LYS A 31 33.97 -16.35 -8.19
N TYR A 32 32.88 -15.63 -8.54
CA TYR A 32 32.86 -14.23 -9.00
C TYR A 32 31.61 -13.50 -8.49
N PRO A 33 31.67 -12.79 -7.34
CA PRO A 33 30.53 -12.05 -6.81
C PRO A 33 30.32 -10.72 -7.56
N THR A 34 29.08 -10.41 -7.92
CA THR A 34 28.74 -9.12 -8.54
C THR A 34 28.89 -7.97 -7.55
N ARG A 35 28.92 -6.71 -8.03
CA ARG A 35 29.01 -5.52 -7.17
C ARG A 35 27.84 -5.43 -6.18
N CYS A 36 26.64 -5.86 -6.60
CA CYS A 36 25.48 -6.01 -5.73
C CYS A 36 25.76 -7.03 -4.60
N GLU A 37 26.24 -8.24 -4.93
CA GLU A 37 26.50 -9.28 -3.94
C GLU A 37 27.58 -8.86 -2.92
N LYS A 38 28.63 -8.15 -3.37
CA LYS A 38 29.65 -7.58 -2.49
C LYS A 38 29.06 -6.54 -1.53
N ASN A 39 28.27 -5.59 -2.02
CA ASN A 39 27.69 -4.53 -1.18
C ASN A 39 26.64 -5.09 -0.21
N THR A 40 25.81 -6.06 -0.62
CA THR A 40 24.87 -6.74 0.28
C THR A 40 25.59 -7.52 1.38
N ARG A 41 26.70 -8.20 1.05
CA ARG A 41 27.56 -8.83 2.06
C ARG A 41 28.22 -7.80 2.97
N HIS A 42 28.67 -6.68 2.42
CA HIS A 42 29.26 -5.60 3.18
C HIS A 42 28.26 -5.06 4.22
N VAL A 43 26.98 -4.86 3.85
CA VAL A 43 25.91 -4.51 4.80
C VAL A 43 25.81 -5.52 5.95
N SER A 44 25.84 -6.83 5.67
CA SER A 44 25.80 -7.86 6.72
C SER A 44 27.03 -7.86 7.65
N SER A 45 28.18 -7.39 7.15
CA SER A 45 29.39 -7.20 7.95
C SER A 45 29.35 -5.89 8.75
N TRP A 46 28.74 -4.83 8.21
CA TRP A 46 28.51 -3.54 8.87
C TRP A 46 27.37 -3.59 9.90
N ALA A 47 26.55 -4.64 9.88
CA ALA A 47 25.65 -4.96 10.98
C ALA A 47 26.43 -5.28 12.28
N ARG A 48 27.72 -5.66 12.19
CA ARG A 48 28.55 -5.97 13.36
C ARG A 48 29.00 -4.71 14.12
N PRO A 49 29.51 -3.65 13.47
CA PRO A 49 29.58 -2.31 14.08
C PRO A 49 28.27 -1.56 13.80
N VAL A 50 27.38 -1.50 14.80
CA VAL A 50 26.01 -0.90 14.80
C VAL A 50 25.86 0.39 13.96
N ASN A 51 25.75 0.25 12.64
CA ASN A 51 25.47 1.35 11.72
C ASN A 51 23.96 1.45 11.51
N PHE A 52 23.39 2.60 11.89
CA PHE A 52 21.95 2.82 11.83
C PHE A 52 21.38 2.59 10.42
N ALA A 53 22.10 3.02 9.38
CA ALA A 53 21.70 2.83 7.98
C ALA A 53 21.66 1.34 7.56
N ALA A 54 22.57 0.51 8.06
CA ALA A 54 22.57 -0.94 7.79
C ALA A 54 21.38 -1.63 8.50
N CYS A 55 21.06 -1.20 9.71
CA CYS A 55 19.86 -1.66 10.43
C CYS A 55 18.57 -1.24 9.73
N GLY A 56 18.47 0.02 9.29
CA GLY A 56 17.31 0.49 8.53
C GLY A 56 17.10 -0.30 7.25
N LEU A 57 18.18 -0.66 6.55
CA LEU A 57 18.09 -1.52 5.35
C LEU A 57 17.52 -2.90 5.69
N ALA A 58 17.92 -3.49 6.82
CA ALA A 58 17.46 -4.81 7.25
C ALA A 58 16.00 -4.79 7.75
N ASP A 59 15.63 -3.83 8.59
CA ASP A 59 14.30 -3.74 9.20
C ASP A 59 13.22 -3.30 8.19
N SER A 60 13.59 -2.55 7.15
CA SER A 60 12.68 -2.14 6.08
C SER A 60 12.16 -3.30 5.22
N ASN A 61 12.76 -4.49 5.31
CA ASN A 61 12.30 -5.65 4.54
C ASN A 61 10.97 -6.19 5.08
N GLY A 62 10.10 -6.61 4.15
CA GLY A 62 8.90 -7.37 4.43
C GLY A 62 9.26 -8.70 5.12
N LYS A 63 8.53 -8.99 6.19
CA LYS A 63 8.64 -10.21 6.99
C LYS A 63 7.64 -11.24 6.43
N PRO A 64 7.72 -12.51 6.85
CA PRO A 64 6.63 -13.45 6.59
C PRO A 64 5.32 -12.86 7.11
N PRO A 65 4.27 -12.73 6.27
CA PRO A 65 3.07 -11.99 6.63
C PRO A 65 2.41 -12.62 7.86
N PRO A 66 2.08 -11.82 8.89
CA PRO A 66 1.33 -12.34 10.03
C PRO A 66 -0.04 -12.82 9.56
N GLY A 67 -0.52 -13.93 10.12
CA GLY A 67 -1.78 -14.52 9.68
C GLY A 67 -1.68 -15.24 8.32
N MET A 68 -0.50 -15.71 7.92
CA MET A 68 -0.35 -16.48 6.68
C MET A 68 -1.24 -17.74 6.63
N LEU A 69 -1.46 -18.39 7.78
CA LEU A 69 -2.42 -19.50 7.91
C LEU A 69 -3.89 -19.05 7.79
N GLN A 70 -4.15 -17.76 7.94
CA GLN A 70 -5.48 -17.14 7.84
C GLN A 70 -5.68 -16.44 6.48
N GLY A 71 -4.77 -16.64 5.52
CA GLY A 71 -4.87 -16.08 4.16
C GLY A 71 -4.19 -14.73 3.95
N SER A 72 -3.36 -14.28 4.89
CA SER A 72 -2.48 -13.12 4.66
C SER A 72 -1.32 -13.51 3.75
N VAL A 73 -1.19 -12.86 2.60
CA VAL A 73 -0.18 -13.22 1.59
C VAL A 73 0.59 -12.02 1.08
N ALA A 74 0.59 -10.92 1.82
CA ALA A 74 1.35 -9.74 1.45
C ALA A 74 1.91 -9.03 2.68
N ASP A 75 3.21 -8.79 2.68
CA ASP A 75 3.89 -7.88 3.60
C ASP A 75 4.85 -7.00 2.80
N LEU A 76 4.55 -5.71 2.76
CA LEU A 76 5.30 -4.75 1.96
C LEU A 76 6.53 -4.21 2.69
N GLY A 77 6.70 -4.50 3.99
CA GLY A 77 7.75 -3.85 4.78
C GLY A 77 7.59 -2.32 4.83
N ASN A 78 8.67 -1.63 5.20
CA ASN A 78 8.66 -0.17 5.31
C ASN A 78 9.24 0.49 4.06
N TYR A 79 8.36 0.98 3.19
CA TYR A 79 8.73 1.60 1.92
C TYR A 79 9.55 2.88 2.10
N ASP A 80 9.05 3.81 2.92
CA ASP A 80 9.67 5.13 3.09
C ASP A 80 11.02 5.02 3.81
N GLU A 81 11.11 4.16 4.84
CA GLU A 81 12.36 3.91 5.54
C GLU A 81 13.43 3.33 4.62
N CYS A 82 13.06 2.39 3.73
CA CYS A 82 13.99 1.82 2.76
C CYS A 82 14.58 2.91 1.85
N LEU A 83 13.74 3.79 1.31
CA LEU A 83 14.18 4.86 0.40
C LEU A 83 15.02 5.93 1.09
N ASP A 84 14.84 6.11 2.40
CA ASP A 84 15.57 7.08 3.21
C ASP A 84 16.93 6.58 3.69
N VAL A 85 17.25 5.29 3.50
CA VAL A 85 18.58 4.74 3.83
C VAL A 85 19.64 5.36 2.90
N VAL A 86 20.62 6.02 3.51
CA VAL A 86 21.80 6.54 2.84
C VAL A 86 23.04 6.04 3.58
N VAL A 87 23.87 5.26 2.89
CA VAL A 87 25.15 4.79 3.41
C VAL A 87 26.26 5.67 2.84
N ARG A 88 27.11 6.17 3.72
CA ARG A 88 28.26 7.02 3.37
C ARG A 88 29.56 6.27 3.62
N ASP A 89 30.53 6.51 2.76
CA ASP A 89 31.90 5.99 2.91
C ASP A 89 32.65 6.74 4.03
N PHE A 90 33.84 6.26 4.38
CA PHE A 90 34.74 6.88 5.38
C PHE A 90 35.10 8.33 5.05
N TYR A 91 35.08 8.71 3.76
CA TYR A 91 35.32 10.08 3.28
C TYR A 91 34.09 10.99 3.34
N GLY A 92 32.91 10.45 3.71
CA GLY A 92 31.66 11.21 3.85
C GLY A 92 30.80 11.29 2.58
N ASP A 93 31.31 10.78 1.45
CA ASP A 93 30.59 10.63 0.19
C ASP A 93 29.53 9.53 0.26
N VAL A 94 28.48 9.65 -0.56
CA VAL A 94 27.41 8.65 -0.62
C VAL A 94 27.93 7.43 -1.37
N ASP A 95 28.06 6.29 -0.67
CA ASP A 95 28.47 5.01 -1.28
C ASP A 95 27.27 4.38 -2.00
N PHE A 96 26.13 4.28 -1.31
CA PHE A 96 24.86 3.84 -1.90
C PHE A 96 23.64 4.29 -1.10
N THR A 97 22.48 4.21 -1.74
CA THR A 97 21.17 4.47 -1.12
C THR A 97 20.33 3.20 -1.11
N GLY A 98 19.26 3.17 -0.32
CA GLY A 98 18.29 2.10 -0.41
C GLY A 98 17.45 2.17 -1.70
N GLN A 99 17.06 1.01 -2.17
CA GLN A 99 16.18 0.77 -3.31
C GLN A 99 15.10 -0.23 -2.87
N TYR A 100 13.85 0.19 -2.98
CA TYR A 100 12.70 -0.64 -2.65
C TYR A 100 12.28 -1.47 -3.87
N CYS A 101 12.18 -2.78 -3.73
CA CYS A 101 11.73 -3.70 -4.76
C CYS A 101 10.52 -4.51 -4.29
N SER A 102 9.53 -4.70 -5.18
CA SER A 102 8.41 -5.60 -4.92
C SER A 102 8.64 -6.96 -5.57
N LEU A 103 8.69 -7.99 -4.72
CA LEU A 103 8.91 -9.39 -5.05
C LEU A 103 7.61 -10.18 -4.90
N PHE A 104 7.23 -10.96 -5.91
CA PHE A 104 6.14 -11.93 -5.83
C PHE A 104 6.71 -13.34 -5.81
N VAL A 105 6.34 -14.12 -4.81
CA VAL A 105 6.85 -15.48 -4.58
C VAL A 105 5.71 -16.47 -4.71
N ASN A 106 5.76 -17.32 -5.73
CA ASN A 106 4.75 -18.34 -5.96
C ASN A 106 5.16 -19.70 -5.31
N PRO A 107 4.39 -20.21 -4.34
CA PRO A 107 4.64 -21.47 -3.64
C PRO A 107 4.15 -22.74 -4.37
N ARG A 108 3.62 -22.68 -5.60
CA ARG A 108 3.08 -23.87 -6.31
C ARG A 108 4.05 -25.06 -6.37
N GLY A 109 5.36 -24.80 -6.42
CA GLY A 109 6.41 -25.82 -6.53
C GLY A 109 6.96 -26.35 -5.21
N VAL A 110 6.49 -25.90 -4.04
CA VAL A 110 7.16 -26.22 -2.77
C VAL A 110 6.73 -27.59 -2.19
N PRO A 111 7.63 -28.58 -2.12
CA PRO A 111 7.26 -29.94 -1.72
C PRO A 111 6.91 -30.05 -0.23
N PHE A 112 7.49 -29.21 0.63
CA PHE A 112 7.20 -29.20 2.06
C PHE A 112 5.77 -28.74 2.35
N LEU A 113 5.29 -27.70 1.67
CA LEU A 113 3.92 -27.18 1.87
C LEU A 113 2.87 -28.21 1.44
N ARG A 114 3.10 -28.94 0.33
CA ARG A 114 2.22 -30.05 -0.08
C ARG A 114 2.12 -31.13 0.98
N LYS A 115 3.26 -31.51 1.59
CA LYS A 115 3.30 -32.50 2.69
C LYS A 115 2.61 -31.98 3.96
N MET A 116 2.79 -30.72 4.29
CA MET A 116 2.15 -30.08 5.45
C MET A 116 0.62 -30.04 5.28
N ILE A 117 0.14 -29.59 4.12
CA ILE A 117 -1.29 -29.55 3.79
C ILE A 117 -1.90 -30.96 3.85
N ALA A 118 -1.23 -31.96 3.25
CA ALA A 118 -1.68 -33.35 3.29
C ALA A 118 -1.80 -33.87 4.74
N LYS A 119 -0.83 -33.57 5.61
CA LYS A 119 -0.90 -33.95 7.03
C LYS A 119 -2.03 -33.28 7.79
N PHE A 120 -2.27 -31.99 7.55
CA PHE A 120 -3.40 -31.27 8.18
C PHE A 120 -4.75 -31.81 7.72
N GLN A 121 -4.84 -32.24 6.46
CA GLN A 121 -6.02 -32.90 5.90
C GLN A 121 -6.23 -34.28 6.53
N GLU A 122 -5.16 -35.08 6.72
CA GLU A 122 -5.21 -36.37 7.40
C GLU A 122 -5.61 -36.25 8.88
N GLN A 123 -5.20 -35.19 9.57
CA GLN A 123 -5.53 -34.93 10.98
C GLN A 123 -6.96 -34.42 11.19
N GLY A 124 -7.78 -34.31 10.14
CA GLY A 124 -9.16 -33.84 10.24
C GLY A 124 -9.30 -32.36 10.61
N GLN A 125 -8.21 -31.60 10.71
CA GLN A 125 -8.24 -30.17 11.07
C GLN A 125 -8.79 -29.28 9.94
N MET A 126 -9.08 -29.84 8.77
CA MET A 126 -9.71 -29.16 7.62
C MET A 126 -11.06 -29.77 7.21
N THR A 127 -11.70 -30.61 8.04
CA THR A 127 -13.03 -31.16 7.72
C THR A 127 -14.06 -30.03 7.62
N GLY A 128 -14.55 -29.74 6.41
CA GLY A 128 -15.48 -28.66 6.11
C GLY A 128 -14.88 -27.48 5.33
N ALA A 129 -13.56 -27.38 5.23
CA ALA A 129 -12.88 -26.38 4.41
C ALA A 129 -12.58 -26.90 2.99
N ASN A 130 -12.70 -26.03 1.98
CA ASN A 130 -12.26 -26.36 0.62
C ASN A 130 -10.76 -26.68 0.63
N ASN A 131 -10.35 -27.76 -0.06
CA ASN A 131 -8.94 -28.14 -0.18
C ASN A 131 -8.09 -26.91 -0.57
N PRO A 132 -7.16 -26.43 0.29
CA PRO A 132 -6.41 -25.20 0.04
C PRO A 132 -5.50 -25.33 -1.20
N MET A 133 -5.24 -26.57 -1.65
CA MET A 133 -4.52 -26.85 -2.88
C MET A 133 -5.27 -26.42 -4.14
N ASN A 134 -6.62 -26.43 -4.13
CA ASN A 134 -7.40 -25.94 -5.26
C ASN A 134 -7.26 -24.43 -5.41
N TRP A 135 -7.21 -23.69 -4.30
CA TRP A 135 -6.98 -22.25 -4.29
C TRP A 135 -5.54 -21.89 -4.70
N LEU A 136 -4.53 -22.65 -4.23
CA LEU A 136 -3.12 -22.45 -4.61
C LEU A 136 -2.85 -22.62 -6.11
N ASN A 137 -3.64 -23.50 -6.75
CA ASN A 137 -3.54 -23.81 -8.17
C ASN A 137 -4.41 -22.89 -9.06
N GLN A 138 -5.24 -22.01 -8.48
CA GLN A 138 -5.98 -21.01 -9.26
C GLN A 138 -5.03 -19.93 -9.81
N ASP A 139 -5.29 -19.47 -11.03
CA ASP A 139 -4.52 -18.41 -11.69
C ASP A 139 -4.70 -17.02 -11.06
N LEU A 140 -5.71 -16.87 -10.21
CA LEU A 140 -5.93 -15.65 -9.44
C LEU A 140 -4.96 -15.50 -8.26
N PHE A 141 -4.30 -16.59 -7.84
CA PHE A 141 -3.28 -16.53 -6.80
C PHE A 141 -1.93 -16.14 -7.41
N PHE A 142 -1.60 -14.85 -7.33
CA PHE A 142 -0.34 -14.29 -7.84
C PHE A 142 0.90 -14.59 -6.96
N GLY A 143 0.73 -15.32 -5.85
CA GLY A 143 1.78 -15.62 -4.89
C GLY A 143 1.81 -14.66 -3.70
N ILE A 144 2.81 -14.84 -2.84
CA ILE A 144 3.06 -13.98 -1.68
C ILE A 144 3.80 -12.73 -2.16
N GLN A 145 3.26 -11.54 -1.88
CA GLN A 145 3.90 -10.27 -2.20
C GLN A 145 4.77 -9.81 -1.03
N LEU A 146 6.08 -9.65 -1.27
CA LEU A 146 7.04 -9.16 -0.30
C LEU A 146 7.71 -7.88 -0.80
N GLY A 147 7.80 -6.87 0.05
CA GLY A 147 8.68 -5.73 -0.18
C GLY A 147 10.10 -6.04 0.31
N THR A 148 11.12 -5.74 -0.48
CA THR A 148 12.52 -5.93 -0.06
C THR A 148 13.33 -4.68 -0.34
N CYS A 149 14.20 -4.35 0.62
CA CYS A 149 15.10 -3.22 0.56
C CYS A 149 16.53 -3.66 0.25
N ILE A 150 17.08 -3.14 -0.85
CA ILE A 150 18.37 -3.56 -1.40
C ILE A 150 19.19 -2.30 -1.72
N PRO A 151 20.53 -2.35 -1.76
CA PRO A 151 21.34 -1.22 -2.22
C PRO A 151 21.00 -0.80 -3.66
N SER A 152 21.01 0.50 -3.94
CA SER A 152 20.75 1.08 -5.27
C SER A 152 21.76 0.71 -6.35
N VAL A 153 22.92 0.16 -5.93
CA VAL A 153 23.92 -0.42 -6.82
C VAL A 153 23.41 -1.71 -7.48
N CYS A 154 22.37 -2.33 -6.92
CA CYS A 154 21.80 -3.55 -7.46
C CYS A 154 20.82 -3.26 -8.59
N SER A 155 20.99 -3.92 -9.72
CA SER A 155 19.98 -3.88 -10.77
C SER A 155 18.80 -4.82 -10.46
N GLY A 156 17.60 -4.46 -10.93
CA GLY A 156 16.44 -5.35 -10.81
C GLY A 156 16.63 -6.71 -11.48
N SER A 157 17.51 -6.81 -12.48
CA SER A 157 17.89 -8.07 -13.14
C SER A 157 18.79 -8.94 -12.25
N GLU A 158 19.77 -8.36 -11.55
CA GLU A 158 20.62 -9.12 -10.62
C GLU A 158 19.80 -9.67 -9.45
N LEU A 159 18.86 -8.86 -8.93
CA LEU A 159 17.94 -9.30 -7.90
C LEU A 159 17.10 -10.48 -8.35
N ARG A 160 16.55 -10.47 -9.58
CA ARG A 160 15.80 -11.61 -10.13
C ARG A 160 16.65 -12.89 -10.11
N HIS A 161 17.92 -12.82 -10.53
CA HIS A 161 18.81 -13.98 -10.52
C HIS A 161 19.18 -14.44 -9.11
N MET A 162 19.43 -13.52 -8.19
CA MET A 162 19.74 -13.84 -6.80
C MET A 162 18.53 -14.49 -6.11
N ALA A 163 17.35 -13.88 -6.23
CA ALA A 163 16.11 -14.39 -5.67
C ALA A 163 15.75 -15.75 -6.28
N ALA A 164 15.86 -15.90 -7.61
CA ALA A 164 15.64 -17.19 -8.27
C ALA A 164 16.60 -18.25 -7.75
N THR A 165 17.90 -17.97 -7.63
CA THR A 165 18.87 -18.98 -7.17
C THR A 165 18.60 -19.45 -5.73
N LEU A 166 18.25 -18.52 -4.84
CA LEU A 166 18.03 -18.83 -3.41
C LEU A 166 16.68 -19.50 -3.18
N LEU A 167 15.60 -18.96 -3.75
CA LEU A 167 14.23 -19.39 -3.48
C LEU A 167 13.81 -20.59 -4.34
N HIS A 168 14.39 -20.77 -5.54
CA HIS A 168 14.13 -21.96 -6.36
C HIS A 168 14.64 -23.23 -5.69
N ARG A 169 15.71 -23.17 -4.89
CA ARG A 169 16.19 -24.31 -4.10
C ARG A 169 15.11 -24.87 -3.17
N TYR A 170 14.20 -24.01 -2.72
CA TYR A 170 13.08 -24.37 -1.86
C TYR A 170 11.79 -24.66 -2.63
N GLY A 171 11.78 -24.51 -3.96
CA GLY A 171 10.63 -24.74 -4.84
C GLY A 171 9.75 -23.52 -5.08
N PHE A 172 10.21 -22.32 -4.74
CA PHE A 172 9.47 -21.07 -4.98
C PHE A 172 9.87 -20.44 -6.32
N HIS A 173 8.88 -20.01 -7.11
CA HIS A 173 9.11 -19.19 -8.31
C HIS A 173 8.98 -17.72 -7.96
N THR A 174 9.95 -16.89 -8.36
CA THR A 174 10.00 -15.48 -8.00
C THR A 174 9.85 -14.56 -9.21
N VAL A 175 9.10 -13.47 -9.05
CA VAL A 175 8.92 -12.43 -10.07
C VAL A 175 9.12 -11.06 -9.42
N VAL A 176 10.02 -10.26 -9.97
CA VAL A 176 10.26 -8.87 -9.53
C VAL A 176 9.48 -7.93 -10.45
N ARG A 177 8.44 -7.26 -9.92
CA ARG A 177 7.57 -6.36 -10.69
C ARG A 177 8.14 -4.97 -10.90
N GLY A 178 8.96 -4.49 -9.97
CA GLY A 178 9.58 -3.17 -10.09
C GLY A 178 10.42 -2.81 -8.88
N CYS A 179 11.40 -1.96 -9.11
CA CYS A 179 12.27 -1.40 -8.09
C CYS A 179 12.29 0.11 -8.22
N GLN A 180 12.24 0.83 -7.10
CA GLN A 180 12.24 2.28 -7.04
C GLN A 180 13.34 2.76 -6.10
N VAL A 181 14.00 3.84 -6.50
CA VAL A 181 14.99 4.56 -5.70
C VAL A 181 14.37 5.91 -5.34
N LYS A 182 14.84 6.53 -4.26
CA LYS A 182 14.41 7.87 -3.85
C LYS A 182 14.80 8.88 -4.93
N GLU A 183 13.86 9.17 -5.81
CA GLU A 183 13.99 10.19 -6.84
C GLU A 183 13.01 11.31 -6.53
N ASN A 184 13.51 12.55 -6.46
CA ASN A 184 12.66 13.74 -6.31
C ASN A 184 11.97 14.02 -7.66
N LYS A 185 11.07 13.14 -8.07
CA LYS A 185 10.34 13.30 -9.32
C LYS A 185 9.33 14.46 -9.16
N PRO A 186 9.37 15.50 -10.01
CA PRO A 186 8.32 16.51 -9.99
C PRO A 186 6.96 15.84 -10.29
N PRO A 187 5.85 16.39 -9.77
CA PRO A 187 4.54 15.78 -9.95
C PRO A 187 4.25 15.56 -11.43
N ASN A 188 3.80 14.35 -11.79
CA ASN A 188 3.46 14.02 -13.16
C ASN A 188 2.38 14.98 -13.69
N ALA A 189 2.33 15.20 -15.01
CA ALA A 189 1.33 16.08 -15.63
C ALA A 189 -0.11 15.73 -15.20
N HIS A 190 -0.42 14.43 -15.08
CA HIS A 190 -1.70 13.94 -14.60
C HIS A 190 -1.95 14.25 -13.11
N GLN A 191 -0.95 14.04 -12.25
CA GLN A 191 -1.06 14.34 -10.81
C GLN A 191 -1.26 15.84 -10.59
N ARG A 192 -0.53 16.68 -11.34
CA ARG A 192 -0.71 18.14 -11.32
C ARG A 192 -2.11 18.53 -11.80
N GLY A 193 -2.61 17.90 -12.86
CA GLY A 193 -3.96 18.13 -13.37
C GLY A 193 -5.05 17.79 -12.35
N ILE A 194 -4.96 16.64 -11.70
CA ILE A 194 -5.92 16.20 -10.67
C ILE A 194 -5.88 17.16 -9.46
N LEU A 195 -4.70 17.57 -9.01
CA LEU A 195 -4.57 18.48 -7.87
C LEU A 195 -5.18 19.86 -8.17
N ILE A 196 -4.96 20.39 -9.38
CA ILE A 196 -5.57 21.66 -9.81
C ILE A 196 -7.10 21.51 -9.89
N PHE A 197 -7.59 20.43 -10.49
CA PHE A 197 -9.02 20.17 -10.61
C PHE A 197 -9.71 20.07 -9.25
N LEU A 198 -9.15 19.28 -8.32
CA LEU A 198 -9.66 19.16 -6.95
C LEU A 198 -9.57 20.49 -6.20
N GLY A 199 -8.48 21.24 -6.37
CA GLY A 199 -8.33 22.57 -5.78
C GLY A 199 -9.41 23.56 -6.25
N VAL A 200 -9.68 23.62 -7.56
CA VAL A 200 -10.75 24.46 -8.13
C VAL A 200 -12.11 24.04 -7.61
N LEU A 201 -12.39 22.74 -7.54
CA LEU A 201 -13.65 22.22 -7.03
C LEU A 201 -13.85 22.61 -5.55
N ILE A 202 -12.81 22.47 -4.72
CA ILE A 202 -12.84 22.90 -3.30
C ILE A 202 -13.09 24.41 -3.19
N ILE A 203 -12.45 25.23 -4.02
CA ILE A 203 -12.66 26.68 -4.01
C ILE A 203 -14.11 27.04 -4.37
N ILE A 204 -14.68 26.40 -5.39
CA ILE A 204 -16.08 26.61 -5.78
C ILE A 204 -17.02 26.18 -4.65
N LEU A 205 -16.74 25.06 -3.97
CA LEU A 205 -17.51 24.62 -2.80
C LEU A 205 -17.44 25.63 -1.65
N LEU A 206 -16.25 26.18 -1.35
CA LEU A 206 -16.08 27.18 -0.30
C LEU A 206 -16.83 28.47 -0.62
N ILE A 207 -16.74 28.95 -1.86
CA ILE A 207 -17.45 30.16 -2.31
C ILE A 207 -18.97 29.93 -2.27
N GLY A 208 -19.45 28.80 -2.80
CA GLY A 208 -20.87 28.44 -2.78
C GLY A 208 -21.41 28.33 -1.36
N THR A 209 -20.66 27.71 -0.46
CA THR A 209 -21.05 27.55 0.95
C THR A 209 -21.01 28.88 1.71
N ALA A 210 -19.98 29.70 1.52
CA ALA A 210 -19.89 31.03 2.13
C ALA A 210 -21.02 31.95 1.66
N TYR A 211 -21.36 31.90 0.36
CA TYR A 211 -22.47 32.66 -0.20
C TYR A 211 -23.82 32.21 0.37
N ASP A 212 -24.05 30.90 0.50
CA ASP A 212 -25.29 30.34 1.06
C ASP A 212 -25.47 30.71 2.54
N ILE A 213 -24.39 30.67 3.33
CA ILE A 213 -24.38 31.14 4.72
C ILE A 213 -24.61 32.64 4.79
N ALA A 214 -23.92 33.43 3.97
CA ALA A 214 -24.07 34.88 3.94
C ALA A 214 -25.52 35.28 3.57
N ARG A 215 -26.14 34.58 2.63
CA ARG A 215 -27.55 34.74 2.26
C ARG A 215 -28.50 34.43 3.43
N TYR A 216 -28.16 33.43 4.25
CA TYR A 216 -28.96 33.06 5.42
C TYR A 216 -28.98 34.18 6.48
N TYR A 217 -27.86 34.87 6.70
CA TYR A 217 -27.74 35.95 7.68
C TYR A 217 -28.06 37.36 7.16
N MET A 218 -28.14 37.57 5.84
CA MET A 218 -28.41 38.91 5.26
C MET A 218 -29.90 39.31 5.25
N PRO A 219 -30.21 40.60 5.48
CA PRO A 219 -31.56 41.16 5.32
C PRO A 219 -32.03 41.13 3.86
N GLU A 220 -33.35 41.03 3.64
CA GLU A 220 -34.01 40.80 2.34
C GLU A 220 -33.57 41.76 1.22
N GLU A 221 -33.27 43.02 1.53
CA GLU A 221 -32.84 44.01 0.53
C GLU A 221 -31.50 43.67 -0.15
N LYS A 222 -30.58 43.02 0.58
CA LYS A 222 -29.27 42.62 0.04
C LYS A 222 -29.28 41.26 -0.65
N LYS A 223 -30.40 40.53 -0.64
CA LYS A 223 -30.50 39.21 -1.30
C LYS A 223 -30.49 39.30 -2.83
N LYS A 224 -30.76 40.48 -3.39
CA LYS A 224 -30.75 40.74 -4.85
C LYS A 224 -29.36 41.05 -5.43
N LEU A 225 -28.28 40.86 -4.67
CA LEU A 225 -26.93 41.27 -5.07
C LEU A 225 -26.35 40.46 -6.25
N LEU A 226 -26.86 39.25 -6.52
CA LEU A 226 -26.44 38.42 -7.65
C LEU A 226 -27.61 38.04 -8.57
N PRO A 227 -27.37 37.88 -9.89
CA PRO A 227 -28.38 37.40 -10.83
C PRO A 227 -28.93 36.04 -10.43
N GLU A 228 -30.25 35.86 -10.56
CA GLU A 228 -30.99 34.58 -10.39
C GLU A 228 -30.25 33.34 -10.91
N PRO A 229 -29.72 33.29 -12.16
CA PRO A 229 -29.04 32.10 -12.66
C PRO A 229 -27.73 31.82 -11.92
N LEU A 230 -26.97 32.85 -11.56
CA LEU A 230 -25.69 32.70 -10.85
C LEU A 230 -25.93 32.22 -9.42
N THR A 231 -26.93 32.78 -8.76
CA THR A 231 -27.39 32.37 -7.42
C THR A 231 -27.76 30.90 -7.39
N LYS A 232 -28.49 30.41 -8.41
CA LYS A 232 -28.87 29.00 -8.52
C LYS A 232 -27.65 28.09 -8.70
N VAL A 233 -26.68 28.51 -9.51
CA VAL A 233 -25.42 27.76 -9.71
C VAL A 233 -24.59 27.73 -8.42
N LEU A 234 -24.37 28.86 -7.75
CA LEU A 234 -23.60 28.93 -6.50
C LEU A 234 -24.20 28.09 -5.37
N VAL A 235 -25.53 28.16 -5.20
CA VAL A 235 -26.23 27.34 -4.20
C VAL A 235 -26.17 25.85 -4.54
N SER A 236 -26.12 25.48 -5.83
CA SER A 236 -25.95 24.08 -6.24
C SER A 236 -24.59 23.48 -5.87
N PHE A 237 -23.59 24.30 -5.54
CA PHE A 237 -22.30 23.89 -5.00
C PHE A 237 -22.17 24.11 -3.49
N SER A 238 -23.21 24.60 -2.80
CA SER A 238 -23.19 24.76 -1.34
C SER A 238 -23.26 23.40 -0.65
N VAL A 239 -22.33 23.15 0.26
CA VAL A 239 -22.35 21.92 1.07
C VAL A 239 -23.56 21.91 1.99
N VAL A 240 -23.91 23.05 2.59
CA VAL A 240 -25.01 23.13 3.58
C VAL A 240 -26.36 22.81 2.95
N SER A 241 -26.71 23.47 1.85
CA SER A 241 -27.99 23.25 1.16
C SER A 241 -28.07 21.85 0.55
N ASN A 242 -27.01 21.38 -0.12
CA ASN A 242 -26.99 20.04 -0.71
C ASN A 242 -27.06 18.94 0.36
N THR A 243 -26.32 19.06 1.46
CA THR A 243 -26.35 18.07 2.55
C THR A 243 -27.71 18.08 3.26
N ASN A 244 -28.34 19.24 3.46
CA ASN A 244 -29.70 19.30 4.00
C ASN A 244 -30.71 18.66 3.04
N MET A 245 -30.59 18.89 1.74
CA MET A 245 -31.44 18.23 0.74
C MET A 245 -31.20 16.71 0.65
N LEU A 246 -29.97 16.25 0.92
CA LEU A 246 -29.63 14.82 0.96
C LEU A 246 -30.08 14.13 2.26
N LEU A 247 -30.06 14.83 3.39
CA LEU A 247 -30.36 14.28 4.72
C LEU A 247 -31.74 14.66 5.25
N THR A 248 -32.52 15.45 4.51
CA THR A 248 -33.89 15.78 4.90
C THR A 248 -34.76 14.52 4.87
N THR A 249 -35.31 14.17 6.01
CA THR A 249 -36.29 13.09 6.18
C THR A 249 -37.73 13.61 6.14
N LYS A 250 -37.92 14.91 5.83
CA LYS A 250 -39.26 15.49 5.70
C LYS A 250 -39.98 14.82 4.53
N ALA A 251 -41.22 14.37 4.78
CA ALA A 251 -42.06 13.76 3.76
C ALA A 251 -42.28 14.77 2.61
N ALA A 252 -41.64 14.53 1.46
CA ALA A 252 -41.85 15.34 0.26
C ALA A 252 -43.33 15.18 -0.16
N SER A 253 -44.08 16.26 -0.10
CA SER A 253 -45.54 16.26 -0.28
C SER A 253 -46.01 16.21 -1.73
N GLU A 254 -45.12 16.16 -2.74
CA GLU A 254 -45.55 16.01 -4.13
C GLU A 254 -44.59 15.12 -4.95
N SER A 255 -45.16 14.04 -5.50
CA SER A 255 -44.62 13.04 -6.44
C SER A 255 -43.64 11.97 -5.90
N ASP A 256 -43.91 10.71 -6.26
CA ASP A 256 -43.10 9.54 -5.89
C ASP A 256 -41.69 9.55 -6.52
N SER A 257 -41.50 10.29 -7.61
CA SER A 257 -40.19 10.50 -8.24
C SER A 257 -39.22 11.31 -7.35
N VAL A 258 -39.73 12.23 -6.54
CA VAL A 258 -38.93 12.99 -5.56
C VAL A 258 -38.57 12.12 -4.35
N LYS A 259 -39.49 11.25 -3.90
CA LYS A 259 -39.24 10.32 -2.80
C LYS A 259 -38.15 9.30 -3.11
N LEU A 260 -37.97 8.89 -4.36
CA LEU A 260 -37.03 7.83 -4.75
C LEU A 260 -35.64 8.34 -5.19
N ARG A 261 -35.39 9.65 -5.16
CA ARG A 261 -34.13 10.24 -5.67
C ARG A 261 -32.89 9.78 -4.89
N PHE A 262 -33.02 9.50 -3.60
CA PHE A 262 -31.93 8.99 -2.77
C PHE A 262 -31.48 7.56 -3.18
N ILE A 263 -32.38 6.75 -3.75
CA ILE A 263 -32.07 5.39 -4.22
C ILE A 263 -31.06 5.42 -5.36
N HIS A 264 -31.15 6.41 -6.25
CA HIS A 264 -30.17 6.59 -7.32
C HIS A 264 -28.77 6.91 -6.76
N GLY A 265 -28.68 7.71 -5.69
CA GLY A 265 -27.43 7.98 -4.99
C GLY A 265 -26.83 6.74 -4.34
N MET A 266 -27.65 5.93 -3.66
CA MET A 266 -27.18 4.66 -3.06
C MET A 266 -26.69 3.66 -4.12
N ARG A 267 -27.35 3.57 -5.28
CA ARG A 267 -26.92 2.70 -6.38
C ARG A 267 -25.56 3.10 -6.94
N PHE A 268 -25.28 4.39 -7.06
CA PHE A 268 -23.98 4.88 -7.50
C PHE A 268 -22.88 4.50 -6.51
N TRP A 269 -23.07 4.80 -5.22
CA TRP A 269 -22.10 4.46 -4.19
C TRP A 269 -21.88 2.95 -4.05
N SER A 270 -22.95 2.15 -4.15
CA SER A 270 -22.86 0.69 -4.19
C SER A 270 -22.04 0.20 -5.39
N SER A 271 -22.27 0.76 -6.59
CA SER A 271 -21.51 0.40 -7.79
C SER A 271 -20.02 0.79 -7.67
N CYS A 272 -19.71 1.99 -7.16
CA CYS A 272 -18.33 2.41 -6.90
C CYS A 272 -17.64 1.49 -5.88
N TRP A 273 -18.34 1.09 -4.82
CA TRP A 273 -17.80 0.17 -3.82
C TRP A 273 -17.50 -1.21 -4.41
N VAL A 274 -18.36 -1.72 -5.30
CA VAL A 274 -18.13 -2.98 -6.01
C VAL A 274 -16.93 -2.87 -6.95
N ILE A 275 -16.80 -1.78 -7.72
CA ILE A 275 -15.66 -1.56 -8.63
C ILE A 275 -14.35 -1.44 -7.85
N LEU A 276 -14.34 -0.66 -6.77
CA LEU A 276 -13.20 -0.55 -5.86
C LEU A 276 -12.87 -1.92 -5.26
N GLY A 277 -13.90 -2.66 -4.83
CA GLY A 277 -13.76 -4.02 -4.33
C GLY A 277 -13.07 -4.93 -5.34
N HIS A 278 -13.56 -5.03 -6.57
CA HIS A 278 -12.92 -5.86 -7.59
C HIS A 278 -11.50 -5.40 -7.92
N THR A 279 -11.24 -4.10 -7.95
CA THR A 279 -9.90 -3.57 -8.26
C THR A 279 -8.92 -3.89 -7.14
N TYR A 280 -9.28 -3.64 -5.88
CA TYR A 280 -8.36 -3.82 -4.75
C TYR A 280 -8.32 -5.26 -4.22
N PHE A 281 -9.44 -5.99 -4.16
CA PHE A 281 -9.44 -7.40 -3.71
C PHE A 281 -8.79 -8.35 -4.70
N LEU A 282 -8.87 -8.08 -6.02
CA LEU A 282 -8.22 -8.96 -7.02
C LEU A 282 -6.75 -8.59 -7.26
N VAL A 283 -6.34 -7.33 -7.03
CA VAL A 283 -4.98 -6.84 -7.32
C VAL A 283 -4.10 -6.70 -6.08
N SER A 284 -4.66 -6.37 -4.90
CA SER A 284 -3.92 -6.31 -3.63
C SER A 284 -4.42 -7.39 -2.67
N VAL A 285 -3.63 -8.44 -2.51
CA VAL A 285 -4.01 -9.64 -1.75
C VAL A 285 -3.84 -9.47 -0.23
N THR A 286 -3.65 -8.23 0.24
CA THR A 286 -3.49 -7.87 1.66
C THR A 286 -4.80 -8.00 2.46
N ALA A 287 -5.97 -7.98 1.81
CA ALA A 287 -7.27 -7.82 2.49
C ALA A 287 -8.15 -9.09 2.59
N LEU A 288 -7.70 -10.25 2.12
CA LEU A 288 -8.52 -11.47 2.14
C LEU A 288 -8.69 -12.07 3.54
N GLY A 289 -7.73 -11.86 4.45
CA GLY A 289 -7.78 -12.44 5.81
C GLY A 289 -8.92 -11.90 6.69
N GLU A 290 -9.33 -10.63 6.53
CA GLU A 290 -10.37 -10.04 7.38
C GLU A 290 -11.79 -10.43 6.98
N LYS A 291 -12.03 -10.78 5.70
CA LYS A 291 -13.36 -11.18 5.22
C LYS A 291 -13.77 -12.58 5.67
N PHE A 292 -12.82 -13.52 5.77
CA PHE A 292 -13.12 -14.85 6.29
C PHE A 292 -13.57 -14.82 7.75
N ARG A 293 -13.01 -13.91 8.56
CA ARG A 293 -13.38 -13.75 9.99
C ARG A 293 -14.84 -13.36 10.22
N ARG A 294 -15.49 -12.65 9.28
CA ARG A 294 -16.91 -12.28 9.41
C ARG A 294 -17.87 -13.31 8.83
N ALA A 295 -17.41 -14.17 7.93
CA ALA A 295 -18.23 -15.24 7.37
C ALA A 295 -18.38 -16.42 8.33
N GLU A 296 -17.53 -16.51 9.35
CA GLU A 296 -17.53 -17.61 10.33
C GLU A 296 -18.26 -17.25 11.64
N THR A 297 -18.73 -16.01 11.78
CA THR A 297 -19.52 -15.54 12.94
C THR A 297 -20.95 -15.12 12.59
N SER A 298 -21.47 -15.57 11.45
CA SER A 298 -22.87 -15.33 11.03
C SER A 298 -23.56 -16.63 10.70
#